data_AF-A0A420Y4G5-F1
#
_entry.id   AF-A0A420Y4G5-F1
#
_cell.length_a   1.000
_cell.length_b   1.000
_cell.length_c   1.000
_cell.angle_alpha   90.00
_cell.angle_beta   90.00
_cell.angle_gamma   90.00
#
_symmetry.space_group_name_H-M   'P 1'
#
loop_
_entity.id
_entity.type
_entity.pdbx_description
1 polymer ?
#
loop_
_entity_poly.entity_id
_entity_poly.type
_entity_poly.pdbx_seq_one_letter_code
_entity_poly.pdbx_strand_id
1 'polypeptide(L)'
;MSSTDEIGERIRNVLNPYIYPREEASYRKRVLALHLRSAVEDDSVSAPLALGKATQINQPPEARGLHREYLRALEANLEARDQYEKLRKHPQPSHKTQGSGTKGSHTSPSPDPLKEHLVKIKVQRKQAKLEALSKHIDFLNQKELAAAGLAGAEGIFKDTRPLPNVPVDVVSSLALGGDCGQPRLKELIDRLEKQVFRAKMLLKGEAQLLDSVKSRATTRPAGTSDYAKLTALNATRTELIDWMETELGKASPDTGEIGEEDGHNREEEPSTKVDYVDEQLAVIKEKYTQYLIARKSLLELVARKPQPTIAPAASTSTGTRNLESLLSIAHEQKGLINLKSYLNTIINKQLKESTQILDHLAEESHLLPSYPMPGASRRKLGPGFDDLRGTSAEDRNLTTKVKPWVYAADSAKIATLEAVTEKIEEGQVALETSVRTLQEIDQLLGRAPQETEAEGTEEMAEDDMWLAETRSGQTGAARKHARTASKVDRDTDLWSFLDGNLGLLKASE
;
A
#
# COMPACT_ATOMS: atom_id res chain seq x y z
N MET A 1 -56.65 11.16 -0.03
CA MET A 1 -55.52 10.27 -0.36
C MET A 1 -55.93 9.46 -1.57
N SER A 2 -55.46 9.82 -2.76
CA SER A 2 -55.78 9.08 -3.99
C SER A 2 -55.16 7.68 -3.91
N SER A 3 -56.00 6.66 -4.05
CA SER A 3 -55.61 5.26 -3.90
C SER A 3 -54.45 4.93 -4.84
N THR A 4 -53.54 4.04 -4.45
CA THR A 4 -52.47 3.52 -5.32
C THR A 4 -53.02 2.97 -6.64
N ASP A 5 -54.28 2.56 -6.64
CA ASP A 5 -55.03 2.11 -7.81
C ASP A 5 -55.29 3.24 -8.81
N GLU A 6 -55.58 4.46 -8.33
CA GLU A 6 -55.77 5.63 -9.20
C GLU A 6 -54.46 6.04 -9.89
N ILE A 7 -53.32 5.86 -9.20
CA ILE A 7 -51.99 6.11 -9.78
C ILE A 7 -51.69 5.05 -10.84
N GLY A 8 -52.00 3.77 -10.55
CA GLY A 8 -51.87 2.67 -11.50
C GLY A 8 -52.71 2.87 -12.76
N GLU A 9 -53.95 3.34 -12.63
CA GLU A 9 -54.84 3.66 -13.75
C GLU A 9 -54.34 4.86 -14.56
N ARG A 10 -53.83 5.91 -13.91
CA ARG A 10 -53.23 7.05 -14.62
C ARG A 10 -52.01 6.63 -15.43
N ILE A 11 -51.13 5.82 -14.85
CA ILE A 11 -49.94 5.30 -15.56
C ILE A 11 -50.37 4.41 -16.72
N ARG A 12 -51.36 3.54 -16.52
CA ARG A 12 -51.90 2.69 -17.59
C ARG A 12 -52.51 3.52 -18.71
N ASN A 13 -53.28 4.55 -18.40
CA ASN A 13 -53.88 5.45 -19.38
C ASN A 13 -52.83 6.24 -20.18
N VAL A 14 -51.72 6.65 -19.54
CA VAL A 14 -50.59 7.30 -20.23
C VAL A 14 -49.80 6.34 -21.11
N LEU A 15 -49.68 5.07 -20.71
CA LEU A 15 -48.90 4.06 -21.43
C LEU A 15 -49.71 3.33 -22.51
N ASN A 16 -51.04 3.27 -22.40
CA ASN A 16 -51.92 2.59 -23.37
C ASN A 16 -51.68 3.01 -24.84
N PRO A 17 -51.42 4.29 -25.18
CA PRO A 17 -51.08 4.68 -26.56
C PRO A 17 -49.76 4.12 -27.09
N TYR A 18 -48.87 3.66 -26.19
CA TYR A 18 -47.52 3.16 -26.48
C TYR A 18 -47.39 1.64 -26.29
N ILE A 19 -48.39 0.99 -25.69
CA ILE A 19 -48.46 -0.46 -25.51
C ILE A 19 -49.20 -1.05 -26.71
N TYR A 20 -48.45 -1.63 -27.65
CA TYR A 20 -49.01 -2.30 -28.81
C TYR A 20 -49.11 -3.81 -28.60
N PRO A 21 -50.16 -4.47 -29.14
CA PRO A 21 -50.21 -5.94 -29.17
C PRO A 21 -49.03 -6.50 -29.96
N ARG A 22 -48.62 -7.73 -29.62
CA ARG A 22 -47.41 -8.36 -30.14
C ARG A 22 -47.37 -8.41 -31.67
N GLU A 23 -48.53 -8.55 -32.30
CA GLU A 23 -48.69 -8.59 -33.75
C GLU A 23 -48.41 -7.22 -34.40
N GLU A 24 -49.02 -6.14 -33.91
CA GLU A 24 -48.76 -4.78 -34.38
C GLU A 24 -47.30 -4.36 -34.15
N ALA A 25 -46.71 -4.74 -33.01
CA ALA A 25 -45.30 -4.50 -32.74
C ALA A 25 -44.40 -5.25 -33.75
N SER A 26 -44.74 -6.49 -34.09
CA SER A 26 -44.00 -7.27 -35.10
C SER A 26 -44.15 -6.69 -36.51
N TYR A 27 -45.34 -6.19 -36.86
CA TYR A 27 -45.61 -5.53 -38.13
C TYR A 27 -44.81 -4.22 -38.25
N ARG A 28 -44.86 -3.36 -37.22
CA ARG A 28 -44.07 -2.12 -37.19
C ARG A 28 -42.56 -2.39 -37.24
N LYS A 29 -42.06 -3.41 -36.54
CA LYS A 29 -40.65 -3.82 -36.64
C LYS A 29 -40.27 -4.26 -38.05
N ARG A 30 -41.15 -4.99 -38.75
CA ARG A 30 -40.93 -5.41 -40.13
C ARG A 30 -40.90 -4.22 -41.09
N VAL A 31 -41.85 -3.29 -40.94
CA VAL A 31 -41.90 -2.05 -41.72
C VAL A 31 -40.66 -1.19 -41.48
N LEU A 32 -40.25 -0.99 -40.22
CA LEU A 32 -39.01 -0.29 -39.88
C LEU A 32 -37.76 -0.98 -40.44
N ALA A 33 -37.70 -2.31 -40.37
CA ALA A 33 -36.59 -3.08 -40.93
C ALA A 33 -36.51 -2.91 -42.46
N LEU A 34 -37.65 -2.85 -43.15
CA LEU A 34 -37.70 -2.55 -44.59
C LEU A 34 -37.26 -1.11 -44.89
N HIS A 35 -37.70 -0.12 -44.12
CA HIS A 35 -37.27 1.28 -44.29
C HIS A 35 -35.78 1.48 -44.00
N LEU A 36 -35.26 0.85 -42.95
CA LEU A 36 -33.83 0.90 -42.65
C LEU A 36 -33.03 0.22 -43.74
N ARG A 37 -33.52 -0.91 -44.28
CA ARG A 37 -32.87 -1.60 -45.40
C ARG A 37 -32.85 -0.72 -46.65
N SER A 38 -33.94 -0.02 -46.98
CA SER A 38 -33.96 0.91 -48.12
C SER A 38 -33.08 2.15 -47.90
N ALA A 39 -32.91 2.60 -46.65
CA ALA A 39 -32.04 3.74 -46.32
C ALA A 39 -30.54 3.37 -46.29
N VAL A 40 -30.22 2.08 -46.34
CA VAL A 40 -28.86 1.52 -46.28
C VAL A 40 -28.40 1.03 -47.67
N GLU A 41 -29.20 1.22 -48.73
CA GLU A 41 -28.85 0.84 -50.11
C GLU A 41 -27.67 1.64 -50.71
N ASP A 42 -27.19 2.70 -50.04
CA ASP A 42 -25.88 3.29 -50.36
C ASP A 42 -24.78 2.44 -49.69
N ASP A 43 -24.09 1.62 -50.50
CA ASP A 43 -23.07 0.59 -50.19
C ASP A 43 -21.83 1.02 -49.36
N SER A 44 -21.93 2.06 -48.52
CA SER A 44 -20.83 2.52 -47.66
C SER A 44 -21.24 2.68 -46.19
N VAL A 45 -21.73 1.62 -45.55
CA VAL A 45 -21.78 1.56 -44.08
C VAL A 45 -20.48 0.96 -43.56
N SER A 46 -19.35 1.63 -43.77
CA SER A 46 -18.07 1.28 -43.13
C SER A 46 -17.89 1.93 -41.75
N ALA A 47 -18.82 2.80 -41.36
CA ALA A 47 -18.84 3.44 -40.05
C ALA A 47 -20.06 2.95 -39.23
N PRO A 48 -19.92 2.75 -37.91
CA PRO A 48 -21.07 2.46 -37.06
C PRO A 48 -22.10 3.58 -37.21
N LEU A 49 -23.37 3.24 -37.42
CA LEU A 49 -24.48 4.19 -37.69
C LEU A 49 -24.58 5.35 -36.68
N ALA A 50 -23.98 5.20 -35.49
CA ALA A 50 -23.89 6.24 -34.46
C ALA A 50 -22.94 7.42 -34.82
N LEU A 51 -22.07 7.26 -35.82
CA LEU A 51 -21.01 8.21 -36.20
C LEU A 51 -21.17 8.79 -37.61
N GLY A 52 -22.17 8.35 -38.37
CA GLY A 52 -22.47 8.92 -39.68
C GLY A 52 -22.96 10.37 -39.55
N LYS A 53 -22.21 11.34 -40.09
CA LYS A 53 -22.73 12.70 -40.28
C LYS A 53 -23.80 12.63 -41.37
N ALA A 54 -25.08 12.74 -40.97
CA ALA A 54 -26.16 12.92 -41.93
C ALA A 54 -25.95 14.25 -42.66
N THR A 55 -25.53 14.18 -43.92
CA THR A 55 -25.23 15.35 -44.75
C THR A 55 -26.47 15.87 -45.46
N GLN A 56 -27.45 15.02 -45.78
CA GLN A 56 -28.70 15.39 -46.42
C GLN A 56 -29.84 14.48 -45.98
N ILE A 57 -31.00 15.06 -45.68
CA ILE A 57 -32.22 14.34 -45.34
C ILE A 57 -33.19 14.51 -46.50
N ASN A 58 -33.49 13.42 -47.20
CA ASN A 58 -34.56 13.40 -48.18
C ASN A 58 -35.89 13.25 -47.44
N GLN A 59 -36.73 14.29 -47.42
CA GLN A 59 -38.07 14.19 -46.83
C GLN A 59 -38.93 13.23 -47.65
N PRO A 60 -39.32 12.05 -47.13
CA PRO A 60 -40.27 11.22 -47.84
C PRO A 60 -41.65 11.90 -47.82
N PRO A 61 -42.39 11.91 -48.94
CA PRO A 61 -43.70 12.58 -49.04
C PRO A 61 -44.78 11.96 -48.12
N GLU A 62 -44.49 10.81 -47.52
CA GLU A 62 -45.36 10.06 -46.61
C GLU A 62 -45.23 10.49 -45.14
N ALA A 63 -44.24 11.34 -44.80
CA ALA A 63 -44.04 11.82 -43.44
C ALA A 63 -45.18 12.76 -42.98
N ARG A 64 -46.05 12.26 -42.09
CA ARG A 64 -47.16 13.04 -41.48
C ARG A 64 -47.00 13.16 -39.97
N GLY A 65 -47.48 14.27 -39.41
CA GLY A 65 -47.49 14.54 -37.96
C GLY A 65 -46.09 14.72 -37.36
N LEU A 66 -45.87 14.11 -36.18
CA LEU A 66 -44.64 14.22 -35.38
C LEU A 66 -43.36 13.88 -36.17
N HIS A 67 -43.44 12.91 -37.09
CA HIS A 67 -42.28 12.54 -37.91
C HIS A 67 -41.82 13.70 -38.80
N ARG A 68 -42.74 14.47 -39.37
CA ARG A 68 -42.43 15.65 -40.18
C ARG A 68 -41.84 16.79 -39.34
N GLU A 69 -42.36 16.99 -38.13
CA GLU A 69 -41.83 17.98 -37.20
C GLU A 69 -40.41 17.62 -36.75
N TYR A 70 -40.14 16.34 -36.50
CA TYR A 70 -38.82 15.83 -36.20
C TYR A 70 -37.83 16.05 -37.35
N LEU A 71 -38.21 15.71 -38.59
CA LEU A 71 -37.35 15.93 -39.77
C LEU A 71 -37.06 17.41 -39.99
N ARG A 72 -38.07 18.29 -39.83
CA ARG A 72 -37.89 19.75 -39.89
C ARG A 72 -36.94 20.27 -38.80
N ALA A 73 -37.07 19.77 -37.57
CA ALA A 73 -36.19 20.14 -36.47
C ALA A 73 -34.75 19.67 -36.70
N LEU A 74 -34.58 18.50 -37.32
CA LEU A 74 -33.27 17.97 -37.68
C LEU A 74 -32.62 18.81 -38.78
N GLU A 75 -33.37 19.18 -39.83
CA GLU A 75 -32.89 20.09 -40.88
C GLU A 75 -32.46 21.45 -40.30
N ALA A 76 -33.26 22.04 -39.43
CA ALA A 76 -32.90 23.29 -38.74
C ALA A 76 -31.63 23.13 -37.87
N ASN A 77 -31.40 21.95 -37.28
CA ASN A 77 -30.19 21.67 -36.50
C ASN A 77 -28.96 21.56 -37.41
N LEU A 78 -29.09 20.88 -38.56
CA LEU A 78 -28.02 20.81 -39.55
C LEU A 78 -27.68 22.19 -40.08
N GLU A 79 -28.68 23.02 -40.41
CA GLU A 79 -28.46 24.39 -40.85
C GLU A 79 -27.76 25.24 -39.78
N ALA A 80 -28.19 25.15 -38.51
CA ALA A 80 -27.55 25.85 -37.41
C ALA A 80 -26.10 25.42 -37.20
N ARG A 81 -25.79 24.14 -37.39
CA ARG A 81 -24.41 23.61 -37.34
C ARG A 81 -23.57 24.15 -38.49
N ASP A 82 -24.11 24.19 -39.70
CA ASP A 82 -23.41 24.75 -40.85
C ASP A 82 -23.15 26.24 -40.68
N GLN A 83 -24.13 27.00 -40.16
CA GLN A 83 -23.97 28.41 -39.81
C GLN A 83 -22.90 28.59 -38.74
N TYR A 84 -22.89 27.75 -37.70
CA TYR A 84 -21.85 27.77 -36.66
C TYR A 84 -20.46 27.46 -37.22
N GLU A 85 -20.33 26.46 -38.09
CA GLU A 85 -19.06 26.14 -38.75
C GLU A 85 -18.59 27.28 -39.67
N LYS A 86 -19.50 27.96 -40.38
CA LYS A 86 -19.19 29.15 -41.17
C LYS A 86 -18.71 30.30 -40.30
N LEU A 87 -19.37 30.57 -39.17
CA LEU A 87 -18.96 31.60 -38.21
C LEU A 87 -17.62 31.27 -37.53
N ARG A 88 -17.34 29.99 -37.26
CA ARG A 88 -16.06 29.53 -36.73
C ARG A 88 -14.91 29.71 -37.74
N LYS A 89 -15.20 29.52 -39.04
CA LYS A 89 -14.21 29.68 -40.12
C LYS A 89 -13.98 31.14 -40.51
N HIS A 90 -14.88 32.07 -40.17
CA HIS A 90 -14.62 33.50 -40.28
C HIS A 90 -13.86 33.99 -39.03
N PRO A 91 -12.56 34.34 -39.13
CA PRO A 91 -11.88 35.04 -38.05
C PRO A 91 -12.56 36.40 -37.85
N GLN A 92 -13.07 36.64 -36.65
CA GLN A 92 -13.71 37.90 -36.25
C GLN A 92 -12.78 39.08 -36.60
N PRO A 93 -13.26 40.14 -37.27
CA PRO A 93 -12.50 41.37 -37.43
C PRO A 93 -12.38 42.03 -36.07
N SER A 94 -11.23 41.85 -35.42
CA SER A 94 -10.88 42.49 -34.17
C SER A 94 -11.02 44.00 -34.30
N HIS A 95 -11.86 44.59 -33.44
CA HIS A 95 -11.99 46.03 -33.24
C HIS A 95 -10.61 46.69 -33.16
N LYS A 96 -10.33 47.59 -34.11
CA LYS A 96 -9.16 48.48 -34.08
C LYS A 96 -9.37 49.52 -32.98
N THR A 97 -8.76 49.30 -31.81
CA THR A 97 -8.51 50.40 -30.87
C THR A 97 -7.24 51.12 -31.34
N GLN A 98 -7.40 52.39 -31.70
CA GLN A 98 -6.32 53.31 -32.04
C GLN A 98 -5.33 53.42 -30.87
N GLY A 99 -4.03 53.36 -31.18
CA GLY A 99 -2.96 53.50 -30.19
C GLY A 99 -1.58 53.54 -30.86
N SER A 100 -1.25 54.73 -31.37
CA SER A 100 0.09 55.31 -31.60
C SER A 100 1.35 54.43 -31.53
N GLY A 101 2.04 54.33 -32.67
CA GLY A 101 3.49 54.59 -32.81
C GLY A 101 4.50 53.73 -32.06
N THR A 102 5.23 52.88 -32.79
CA THR A 102 6.66 53.09 -33.12
C THR A 102 7.20 51.91 -33.95
N LYS A 103 7.99 52.25 -34.97
CA LYS A 103 8.67 51.31 -35.85
C LYS A 103 9.84 50.65 -35.09
N GLY A 104 9.91 49.33 -35.12
CA GLY A 104 11.05 48.55 -34.67
C GLY A 104 11.03 47.19 -35.37
N SER A 105 11.77 47.09 -36.46
CA SER A 105 12.01 45.85 -37.20
C SER A 105 12.94 44.94 -36.39
N HIS A 106 12.40 43.94 -35.72
CA HIS A 106 13.13 42.71 -35.40
C HIS A 106 12.20 41.53 -35.65
N THR A 107 12.58 40.71 -36.62
CA THR A 107 12.01 39.40 -36.91
C THR A 107 12.31 38.46 -35.73
N SER A 108 11.42 38.43 -34.76
CA SER A 108 11.23 37.29 -33.86
C SER A 108 9.87 36.66 -34.19
N PRO A 109 9.72 35.32 -34.13
CA PRO A 109 8.42 34.70 -34.35
C PRO A 109 7.52 35.21 -33.24
N SER A 110 6.57 36.09 -33.57
CA SER A 110 5.56 36.55 -32.63
C SER A 110 4.96 35.30 -31.97
N PRO A 111 5.13 35.09 -30.66
CA PRO A 111 4.48 33.99 -30.00
C PRO A 111 2.99 34.17 -30.24
N ASP A 112 2.41 33.17 -30.89
CA ASP A 112 0.98 33.05 -31.17
C ASP A 112 0.18 33.66 -30.01
N PRO A 113 -0.61 34.72 -30.20
CA PRO A 113 -1.23 35.49 -29.12
C PRO A 113 -2.12 34.62 -28.22
N LEU A 114 -2.58 33.48 -28.74
CA LEU A 114 -3.26 32.44 -27.99
C LEU A 114 -2.35 31.75 -26.97
N LYS A 115 -1.09 31.47 -27.32
CA LYS A 115 -0.10 30.90 -26.39
C LYS A 115 0.26 31.88 -25.29
N GLU A 116 0.43 33.17 -25.60
CA GLU A 116 0.64 34.20 -24.57
C GLU A 116 -0.57 34.32 -23.64
N HIS A 117 -1.78 34.32 -24.19
CA HIS A 117 -3.02 34.35 -23.40
C HIS A 117 -3.18 33.08 -22.53
N LEU A 118 -2.82 31.91 -23.05
CA LEU A 118 -2.82 30.66 -22.29
C LEU A 118 -1.79 30.66 -21.17
N VAL A 119 -0.59 31.19 -21.41
CA VAL A 119 0.44 31.36 -20.37
C VAL A 119 -0.07 32.32 -19.31
N LYS A 120 -0.67 33.45 -19.70
CA LYS A 120 -1.29 34.41 -18.78
C LYS A 120 -2.38 33.76 -17.92
N ILE A 121 -3.29 32.99 -18.52
CA ILE A 121 -4.32 32.25 -17.77
C ILE A 121 -3.69 31.22 -16.82
N LYS A 122 -2.66 30.48 -17.26
CA LYS A 122 -1.97 29.51 -16.40
C LYS A 122 -1.31 30.19 -15.20
N VAL A 123 -0.67 31.33 -15.42
CA VAL A 123 -0.05 32.12 -14.35
C VAL A 123 -1.12 32.68 -13.40
N GLN A 124 -2.20 33.26 -13.91
CA GLN A 124 -3.33 33.73 -13.09
C GLN A 124 -3.95 32.62 -12.25
N ARG A 125 -4.11 31.40 -12.81
CA ARG A 125 -4.60 30.24 -12.06
C ARG A 125 -3.62 29.81 -10.97
N LYS A 126 -2.31 29.84 -11.23
CA LYS A 126 -1.29 29.53 -10.21
C LYS A 126 -1.32 30.58 -9.10
N GLN A 127 -1.41 31.85 -9.45
CA GLN A 127 -1.50 32.95 -8.49
C GLN A 127 -2.76 32.83 -7.62
N ALA A 128 -3.93 32.59 -8.22
CA ALA A 128 -5.17 32.38 -7.47
C ALA A 128 -5.11 31.19 -6.50
N LYS A 129 -4.41 30.11 -6.88
CA LYS A 129 -4.16 28.97 -5.98
C LYS A 129 -3.25 29.34 -4.82
N LEU A 130 -2.17 30.07 -5.08
CA LEU A 130 -1.26 30.54 -4.03
C LEU A 130 -1.96 31.50 -3.08
N GLU A 131 -2.78 32.41 -3.59
CA GLU A 131 -3.61 33.31 -2.77
C GLU A 131 -4.67 32.56 -1.96
N ALA A 132 -5.23 31.46 -2.49
CA ALA A 132 -6.14 30.62 -1.73
C ALA A 132 -5.41 29.87 -0.59
N LEU A 133 -4.22 29.34 -0.86
CA LEU A 133 -3.38 28.69 0.14
C LEU A 133 -2.91 29.67 1.21
N SER A 134 -2.48 30.88 0.82
CA SER A 134 -2.09 31.92 1.78
C SER A 134 -3.26 32.30 2.67
N LYS A 135 -4.46 32.51 2.10
CA LYS A 135 -5.68 32.75 2.89
C LYS A 135 -6.02 31.62 3.86
N HIS A 136 -5.79 30.36 3.47
CA HIS A 136 -6.02 29.22 4.37
C HIS A 136 -4.96 29.12 5.46
N ILE A 137 -3.70 29.41 5.15
CA ILE A 137 -2.63 29.51 6.15
C ILE A 137 -2.90 30.66 7.10
N ASP A 138 -3.31 31.83 6.60
CA ASP A 138 -3.69 32.98 7.42
C ASP A 138 -4.91 32.66 8.30
N PHE A 139 -5.90 31.94 7.76
CA PHE A 139 -7.04 31.45 8.52
C PHE A 139 -6.64 30.43 9.60
N LEU A 140 -5.71 29.51 9.27
CA LEU A 140 -5.19 28.55 10.24
C LEU A 140 -4.36 29.25 11.31
N ASN A 141 -3.51 30.20 10.97
CA ASN A 141 -2.74 31.00 11.91
C ASN A 141 -3.68 31.85 12.80
N GLN A 142 -4.71 32.48 12.23
CA GLN A 142 -5.73 33.20 13.02
C GLN A 142 -6.52 32.26 13.93
N LYS A 143 -6.83 31.05 13.46
CA LYS A 143 -7.51 30.02 14.26
C LYS A 143 -6.59 29.42 15.32
N GLU A 144 -5.30 29.28 15.07
CA GLU A 144 -4.29 28.78 16.02
C GLU A 144 -3.97 29.83 17.08
N LEU A 145 -3.94 31.13 16.75
CA LEU A 145 -3.89 32.20 17.74
C LEU A 145 -5.19 32.30 18.57
N ALA A 146 -6.36 32.09 17.95
CA ALA A 146 -7.63 31.99 18.69
C ALA A 146 -7.77 30.67 19.49
N ALA A 147 -7.03 29.63 19.08
CA ALA A 147 -6.91 28.32 19.72
C ALA A 147 -5.66 28.21 20.60
N ALA A 148 -5.05 29.32 21.02
CA ALA A 148 -4.07 29.32 22.12
C ALA A 148 -4.69 28.82 23.45
N GLY A 149 -6.03 28.78 23.56
CA GLY A 149 -6.75 28.06 24.61
C GLY A 149 -6.99 26.56 24.34
N LEU A 150 -6.60 26.06 23.17
CA LEU A 150 -6.77 24.68 22.67
C LEU A 150 -5.42 23.98 22.42
N ALA A 151 -4.30 24.68 22.59
CA ALA A 151 -2.93 24.16 22.55
C ALA A 151 -2.51 23.44 23.85
N GLY A 152 -3.44 23.21 24.78
CA GLY A 152 -3.26 22.20 25.82
C GLY A 152 -3.66 20.84 25.24
N ALA A 153 -2.69 19.99 24.94
CA ALA A 153 -2.94 18.60 24.55
C ALA A 153 -3.91 17.89 25.52
N GLU A 154 -4.01 18.34 26.76
CA GLU A 154 -4.93 17.87 27.80
C GLU A 154 -6.42 18.13 27.52
N GLY A 155 -6.79 19.10 26.68
CA GLY A 155 -8.20 19.41 26.37
C GLY A 155 -8.84 18.45 25.37
N ILE A 156 -8.03 17.87 24.48
CA ILE A 156 -8.50 16.97 23.41
C ILE A 156 -8.84 15.58 23.94
N PHE A 157 -8.23 15.19 25.08
CA PHE A 157 -8.41 13.85 25.67
C PHE A 157 -9.45 13.79 26.80
N LYS A 158 -10.14 14.89 27.15
CA LYS A 158 -11.12 14.90 28.24
C LYS A 158 -12.36 14.03 27.97
N ASP A 159 -12.72 13.86 26.69
CA ASP A 159 -13.88 13.06 26.27
C ASP A 159 -13.51 11.64 25.81
N THR A 160 -12.24 11.23 25.93
CA THR A 160 -11.78 9.87 25.59
C THR A 160 -11.55 9.03 26.83
N ARG A 161 -11.95 7.76 26.78
CA ARG A 161 -11.64 6.75 27.81
C ARG A 161 -10.13 6.81 28.12
N PRO A 162 -9.70 6.83 29.40
CA PRO A 162 -8.29 6.88 29.74
C PRO A 162 -7.58 5.72 29.06
N LEU A 163 -6.56 6.03 28.26
CA LEU A 163 -5.73 5.01 27.63
C LEU A 163 -5.09 4.15 28.72
N PRO A 164 -4.89 2.84 28.48
CA PRO A 164 -4.15 1.99 29.41
C PRO A 164 -2.79 2.64 29.69
N ASN A 165 -2.45 2.72 30.97
CA ASN A 165 -1.21 3.34 31.42
C ASN A 165 -0.05 2.55 30.82
N VAL A 166 0.63 3.16 29.85
CA VAL A 166 1.77 2.54 29.18
C VAL A 166 2.88 2.43 30.24
N PRO A 167 3.56 1.28 30.37
CA PRO A 167 4.62 1.11 31.34
C PRO A 167 5.61 2.27 31.25
N VAL A 168 5.91 2.88 32.40
CA VAL A 168 6.78 4.07 32.49
C VAL A 168 8.15 3.76 31.89
N ASP A 169 8.57 2.49 31.86
CA ASP A 169 9.79 2.01 31.22
C ASP A 169 9.81 2.21 29.70
N VAL A 170 8.67 2.07 29.01
CA VAL A 170 8.58 2.27 27.56
C VAL A 170 8.57 3.77 27.23
N VAL A 171 7.84 4.57 28.02
CA VAL A 171 7.80 6.02 27.85
C VAL A 171 9.13 6.67 28.23
N SER A 172 9.80 6.21 29.27
CA SER A 172 11.12 6.69 29.67
C SER A 172 12.24 6.22 28.74
N SER A 173 12.05 5.13 27.98
CA SER A 173 12.97 4.75 26.89
C SER A 173 12.81 5.63 25.65
N LEU A 174 11.59 6.12 25.39
CA LEU A 174 11.26 6.95 24.21
C LEU A 174 11.39 8.46 24.49
N ALA A 175 11.27 8.89 25.75
CA ALA A 175 11.38 10.28 26.19
C ALA A 175 12.84 10.72 26.48
N LEU A 176 13.84 10.02 25.93
CA LEU A 176 15.26 10.42 26.02
C LEU A 176 15.70 11.34 24.87
N GLY A 177 14.76 12.04 24.25
CA GLY A 177 14.98 12.99 23.17
C GLY A 177 15.31 14.41 23.63
N GLY A 178 15.76 14.62 24.87
CA GLY A 178 15.99 15.95 25.41
C GLY A 178 16.97 15.96 26.57
N ASP A 179 18.24 15.61 26.31
CA ASP A 179 19.39 16.36 26.81
C ASP A 179 20.71 15.75 26.30
N CYS A 180 21.50 16.61 25.65
CA CYS A 180 22.80 16.30 25.08
C CYS A 180 23.83 15.97 26.16
N GLY A 181 24.26 14.70 26.21
CA GLY A 181 25.44 14.27 26.94
C GLY A 181 25.99 12.97 26.34
N GLN A 182 27.18 13.03 25.75
CA GLN A 182 27.95 11.90 25.21
C GLN A 182 28.23 10.70 26.17
N PRO A 183 28.15 10.75 27.53
CA PRO A 183 28.38 9.54 28.34
C PRO A 183 27.30 8.46 28.21
N ARG A 184 26.06 8.80 27.84
CA ARG A 184 24.92 7.86 27.86
C ARG A 184 24.95 6.80 26.76
N LEU A 185 25.59 7.10 25.63
CA LEU A 185 25.73 6.14 24.54
C LEU A 185 26.68 5.00 24.94
N LYS A 186 27.76 5.32 25.66
CA LYS A 186 28.69 4.30 26.17
C LYS A 186 28.01 3.41 27.22
N GLU A 187 27.26 3.99 28.15
CA GLU A 187 26.49 3.21 29.13
C GLU A 187 25.43 2.31 28.47
N LEU A 188 24.80 2.76 27.38
CA LEU A 188 23.86 1.94 26.61
C LEU A 188 24.57 0.82 25.86
N ILE A 189 25.75 1.09 25.29
CA ILE A 189 26.60 0.10 24.65
C ILE A 189 27.05 -0.94 25.68
N ASP A 190 27.57 -0.53 26.84
CA ASP A 190 28.00 -1.43 27.91
C ASP A 190 26.83 -2.28 28.43
N ARG A 191 25.62 -1.71 28.50
CA ARG A 191 24.39 -2.44 28.85
C ARG A 191 24.03 -3.46 27.78
N LEU A 192 24.13 -3.10 26.50
CA LEU A 192 23.90 -4.03 25.39
C LEU A 192 24.96 -5.13 25.36
N GLU A 193 26.23 -4.81 25.52
CA GLU A 193 27.34 -5.77 25.60
C GLU A 193 27.13 -6.76 26.75
N LYS A 194 26.72 -6.28 27.93
CA LYS A 194 26.38 -7.13 29.08
C LYS A 194 25.19 -8.04 28.81
N GLN A 195 24.16 -7.55 28.12
CA GLN A 195 22.99 -8.35 27.75
C GLN A 195 23.32 -9.38 26.68
N VAL A 196 24.11 -8.99 25.66
CA VAL A 196 24.60 -9.90 24.61
C VAL A 196 25.50 -10.97 25.22
N PHE A 197 26.37 -10.61 26.16
CA PHE A 197 27.21 -11.58 26.86
C PHE A 197 26.38 -12.57 27.69
N ARG A 198 25.37 -12.09 28.44
CA ARG A 198 24.44 -12.95 29.18
C ARG A 198 23.67 -13.88 28.25
N ALA A 199 23.15 -13.36 27.14
CA ALA A 199 22.46 -14.16 26.14
C ALA A 199 23.38 -15.22 25.52
N LYS A 200 24.64 -14.86 25.20
CA LYS A 200 25.63 -15.83 24.71
C LYS A 200 25.95 -16.91 25.74
N MET A 201 26.04 -16.57 27.03
CA MET A 201 26.24 -17.54 28.10
C MET A 201 25.05 -18.48 28.26
N LEU A 202 23.81 -17.96 28.21
CA LEU A 202 22.60 -18.78 28.22
C LEU A 202 22.55 -19.72 27.02
N LEU A 203 22.84 -19.21 25.82
CA LEU A 203 22.87 -20.02 24.60
C LEU A 203 23.94 -21.11 24.64
N LYS A 204 25.13 -20.84 25.21
CA LYS A 204 26.14 -21.87 25.44
C LYS A 204 25.67 -22.93 26.43
N GLY A 205 24.99 -22.53 27.50
CA GLY A 205 24.40 -23.46 28.47
C GLY A 205 23.32 -24.35 27.85
N GLU A 206 22.43 -23.77 27.05
CA GLU A 206 21.41 -24.50 26.30
C GLU A 206 22.02 -25.45 25.26
N ALA A 207 23.04 -25.01 24.52
CA ALA A 207 23.75 -25.85 23.56
C ALA A 207 24.42 -27.06 24.24
N GLN A 208 25.09 -26.85 25.38
CA GLN A 208 25.67 -27.95 26.17
C GLN A 208 24.60 -28.90 26.71
N LEU A 209 23.46 -28.37 27.17
CA LEU A 209 22.33 -29.19 27.60
C LEU A 209 21.78 -30.02 26.43
N LEU A 210 21.65 -29.41 25.25
CA LEU A 210 21.19 -30.07 24.04
C LEU A 210 22.15 -31.17 23.61
N ASP A 211 23.45 -30.94 23.67
CA ASP A 211 24.47 -31.96 23.37
C ASP A 211 24.49 -33.08 24.43
N SER A 212 24.26 -32.76 25.71
CA SER A 212 24.07 -33.77 26.77
C SER A 212 22.81 -34.63 26.54
N VAL A 213 21.73 -34.03 26.02
CA VAL A 213 20.49 -34.74 25.69
C VAL A 213 20.68 -35.58 24.42
N LYS A 214 21.38 -35.07 23.41
CA LYS A 214 21.71 -35.82 22.17
C LYS A 214 22.62 -37.01 22.45
N SER A 215 23.65 -36.83 23.28
CA SER A 215 24.53 -37.92 23.72
C SER A 215 23.78 -38.97 24.55
N ARG A 216 22.81 -38.54 25.37
CA ARG A 216 21.89 -39.47 26.07
C ARG A 216 20.84 -40.12 25.15
N ALA A 217 20.50 -39.50 24.03
CA ALA A 217 19.55 -40.04 23.04
C ALA A 217 20.21 -41.01 22.05
N THR A 218 21.51 -40.88 21.81
CA THR A 218 22.29 -41.78 20.95
C THR A 218 22.56 -43.13 21.62
N THR A 219 22.48 -43.22 22.96
CA THR A 219 22.38 -44.49 23.70
C THR A 219 20.94 -45.02 23.69
N ARG A 220 20.35 -45.12 22.50
CA ARG A 220 19.00 -45.67 22.32
C ARG A 220 19.02 -47.19 22.57
N PRO A 221 18.29 -47.73 23.57
CA PRO A 221 18.07 -49.16 23.63
C PRO A 221 17.23 -49.57 22.43
N ALA A 222 17.78 -50.43 21.58
CA ALA A 222 17.11 -50.99 20.42
C ALA A 222 16.00 -51.95 20.88
N GLY A 223 14.83 -51.40 21.23
CA GLY A 223 13.68 -52.22 21.64
C GLY A 223 12.59 -51.51 22.43
N THR A 224 12.30 -50.23 22.17
CA THR A 224 11.15 -49.58 22.83
C THR A 224 9.83 -50.13 22.27
N SER A 225 9.06 -50.80 23.14
CA SER A 225 7.72 -51.32 22.86
C SER A 225 6.82 -50.22 22.29
N ASP A 226 5.98 -50.54 21.30
CA ASP A 226 5.08 -49.56 20.66
C ASP A 226 4.12 -48.91 21.67
N TYR A 227 3.80 -49.61 22.77
CA TYR A 227 3.06 -49.04 23.89
C TYR A 227 3.85 -47.91 24.59
N ALA A 228 5.15 -48.10 24.83
CA ALA A 228 6.01 -47.08 25.43
C ALA A 228 6.19 -45.85 24.51
N LYS A 229 6.16 -46.05 23.18
CA LYS A 229 6.16 -44.96 22.20
C LYS A 229 4.85 -44.17 22.23
N LEU A 230 3.71 -44.86 22.32
CA LEU A 230 2.40 -44.20 22.44
C LEU A 230 2.26 -43.43 23.75
N THR A 231 2.75 -43.98 24.87
CA THR A 231 2.74 -43.26 26.15
C THR A 231 3.68 -42.07 26.13
N ALA A 232 4.86 -42.18 25.53
CA ALA A 232 5.78 -41.05 25.37
C ALA A 232 5.20 -39.97 24.46
N LEU A 233 4.58 -40.34 23.33
CA LEU A 233 3.90 -39.40 22.45
C LEU A 233 2.73 -38.71 23.15
N ASN A 234 1.94 -39.46 23.93
CA ASN A 234 0.86 -38.88 24.70
C ASN A 234 1.38 -37.92 25.78
N ALA A 235 2.50 -38.26 26.45
CA ALA A 235 3.16 -37.38 27.41
C ALA A 235 3.71 -36.10 26.75
N THR A 236 4.34 -36.21 25.59
CA THR A 236 4.79 -35.03 24.82
C THR A 236 3.62 -34.19 24.33
N ARG A 237 2.48 -34.82 24.01
CA ARG A 237 1.26 -34.12 23.62
C ARG A 237 0.69 -33.34 24.80
N THR A 238 0.60 -33.95 25.98
CA THR A 238 0.10 -33.27 27.18
C THR A 238 1.04 -32.15 27.61
N GLU A 239 2.36 -32.35 27.55
CA GLU A 239 3.35 -31.31 27.87
C GLU A 239 3.31 -30.14 26.89
N LEU A 240 3.11 -30.40 25.59
CA LEU A 240 2.92 -29.35 24.59
C LEU A 240 1.60 -28.60 24.78
N ILE A 241 0.54 -29.30 25.18
CA ILE A 241 -0.74 -28.68 25.51
C ILE A 241 -0.57 -27.78 26.74
N ASP A 242 0.03 -28.27 27.81
CA ASP A 242 0.32 -27.48 29.02
C ASP A 242 1.25 -26.30 28.71
N TRP A 243 2.28 -26.50 27.89
CA TRP A 243 3.16 -25.41 27.44
C TRP A 243 2.39 -24.38 26.61
N MET A 244 1.54 -24.81 25.67
CA MET A 244 0.69 -23.89 24.92
C MET A 244 -0.31 -23.18 25.83
N GLU A 245 -0.94 -23.86 26.79
CA GLU A 245 -1.89 -23.27 27.72
C GLU A 245 -1.22 -22.27 28.66
N THR A 246 -0.01 -22.56 29.12
CA THR A 246 0.79 -21.63 29.93
C THR A 246 1.30 -20.43 29.13
N GLU A 247 1.76 -20.62 27.90
CA GLU A 247 2.14 -19.51 27.01
C GLU A 247 0.94 -18.67 26.58
N LEU A 248 -0.22 -19.29 26.31
CA LEU A 248 -1.47 -18.58 26.06
C LEU A 248 -1.97 -17.87 27.33
N GLY A 249 -1.76 -18.44 28.51
CA GLY A 249 -2.02 -17.81 29.80
C GLY A 249 -1.15 -16.58 30.06
N LYS A 250 0.14 -16.64 29.72
CA LYS A 250 1.08 -15.49 29.79
C LYS A 250 0.78 -14.42 28.73
N ALA A 251 0.27 -14.83 27.56
CA ALA A 251 -0.11 -13.91 26.49
C ALA A 251 -1.51 -13.28 26.69
N SER A 252 -2.32 -13.84 27.61
CA SER A 252 -3.54 -13.18 28.09
C SER A 252 -3.12 -12.09 29.09
N PRO A 253 -3.43 -10.81 28.84
CA PRO A 253 -3.10 -9.75 29.79
C PRO A 253 -4.05 -9.83 30.99
N ASP A 254 -3.80 -10.76 31.90
CA ASP A 254 -4.38 -10.74 33.23
C ASP A 254 -3.48 -9.91 34.15
N THR A 255 -4.01 -8.77 34.53
CA THR A 255 -3.53 -7.88 35.58
C THR A 255 -3.25 -8.66 36.86
N GLY A 256 -1.97 -8.88 37.16
CA GLY A 256 -1.55 -9.53 38.39
C GLY A 256 -0.03 -9.63 38.53
N GLU A 257 0.67 -8.50 38.57
CA GLU A 257 1.97 -8.46 39.24
C GLU A 257 1.73 -8.68 40.75
N ILE A 258 2.08 -9.85 41.27
CA ILE A 258 2.55 -9.96 42.66
C ILE A 258 3.75 -10.92 42.64
N GLY A 259 4.88 -10.37 43.07
CA GLY A 259 6.16 -11.02 43.08
C GLY A 259 6.25 -12.22 44.01
N GLU A 260 7.32 -12.97 43.79
CA GLU A 260 7.87 -13.95 44.72
C GLU A 260 8.27 -13.23 46.01
N GLU A 261 7.62 -13.57 47.13
CA GLU A 261 8.27 -14.28 48.24
C GLU A 261 7.29 -14.55 49.39
N ASP A 262 7.50 -15.73 49.95
CA ASP A 262 7.17 -16.20 51.29
C ASP A 262 5.82 -16.90 51.55
N GLY A 263 5.96 -18.12 52.07
CA GLY A 263 4.87 -19.06 52.24
C GLY A 263 4.18 -18.91 53.59
N HIS A 264 2.86 -18.99 53.58
CA HIS A 264 2.12 -19.68 54.64
C HIS A 264 0.72 -20.07 54.16
N ASN A 265 0.42 -21.35 54.34
CA ASN A 265 -0.89 -21.99 54.45
C ASN A 265 -2.10 -21.18 53.99
N ARG A 266 -2.76 -21.64 52.94
CA ARG A 266 -4.21 -21.53 52.90
C ARG A 266 -4.84 -22.75 52.24
N GLU A 267 -5.37 -23.58 53.12
CA GLU A 267 -6.33 -24.62 52.81
C GLU A 267 -7.49 -24.07 51.97
N GLU A 268 -7.96 -24.97 51.11
CA GLU A 268 -9.13 -24.98 50.24
C GLU A 268 -10.32 -24.10 50.68
N GLU A 269 -10.80 -23.24 49.77
CA GLU A 269 -12.21 -22.83 49.69
C GLU A 269 -12.56 -22.53 48.22
N PRO A 270 -13.08 -23.50 47.45
CA PRO A 270 -13.50 -23.31 46.05
C PRO A 270 -14.87 -22.63 45.88
N SER A 271 -15.58 -22.36 46.98
CA SER A 271 -16.97 -21.85 46.97
C SER A 271 -17.09 -20.43 46.39
N THR A 272 -16.23 -19.51 46.81
CA THR A 272 -16.33 -18.07 46.47
C THR A 272 -16.05 -17.74 44.99
N LYS A 273 -15.26 -18.57 44.29
CA LYS A 273 -14.97 -18.35 42.86
C LYS A 273 -16.14 -18.74 41.96
N VAL A 274 -16.92 -19.75 42.35
CA VAL A 274 -18.11 -20.18 41.61
C VAL A 274 -19.21 -19.15 41.75
N ASP A 275 -19.43 -18.62 42.95
CA ASP A 275 -20.43 -17.58 43.21
C ASP A 275 -20.11 -16.28 42.43
N TYR A 276 -18.83 -15.90 42.35
CA TYR A 276 -18.41 -14.74 41.54
C TYR A 276 -18.67 -14.94 40.04
N VAL A 277 -18.42 -16.14 39.52
CA VAL A 277 -18.70 -16.45 38.10
C VAL A 277 -20.20 -16.45 37.84
N ASP A 278 -21.01 -16.97 38.75
CA ASP A 278 -22.47 -16.98 38.62
C ASP A 278 -23.07 -15.57 38.70
N GLU A 279 -22.52 -14.69 39.53
CA GLU A 279 -22.87 -13.27 39.57
C GLU A 279 -22.51 -12.55 38.26
N GLN A 280 -21.31 -12.79 37.71
CA GLN A 280 -20.92 -12.23 36.41
C GLN A 280 -21.80 -12.75 35.27
N LEU A 281 -22.17 -14.04 35.30
CA LEU A 281 -23.10 -14.63 34.34
C LEU A 281 -24.50 -14.03 34.46
N ALA A 282 -24.97 -13.72 35.67
CA ALA A 282 -26.24 -13.03 35.89
C ALA A 282 -26.23 -11.62 35.28
N VAL A 283 -25.15 -10.85 35.50
CA VAL A 283 -24.96 -9.51 34.90
C VAL A 283 -24.91 -9.57 33.37
N ILE A 284 -24.22 -10.57 32.81
CA ILE A 284 -24.16 -10.76 31.34
C ILE A 284 -25.54 -11.11 30.78
N LYS A 285 -26.29 -12.00 31.46
CA LYS A 285 -27.65 -12.36 31.07
C LYS A 285 -28.56 -11.12 31.10
N GLU A 286 -28.48 -10.29 32.12
CA GLU A 286 -29.25 -9.04 32.21
C GLU A 286 -28.89 -8.05 31.09
N LYS A 287 -27.60 -7.85 30.80
CA LYS A 287 -27.17 -7.01 29.67
C LYS A 287 -27.68 -7.55 28.33
N TYR A 288 -27.69 -8.87 28.17
CA TYR A 288 -28.19 -9.50 26.96
C TYR A 288 -29.71 -9.38 26.81
N THR A 289 -30.49 -9.46 27.90
CA THR A 289 -31.94 -9.23 27.85
C THR A 289 -32.26 -7.76 27.52
N GLN A 290 -31.53 -6.81 28.11
CA GLN A 290 -31.65 -5.39 27.77
C GLN A 290 -31.33 -5.13 26.29
N TYR A 291 -30.25 -5.74 25.77
CA TYR A 291 -29.92 -5.68 24.35
C TYR A 291 -31.03 -6.26 23.46
N LEU A 292 -31.60 -7.41 23.83
CA LEU A 292 -32.71 -8.01 23.08
C LEU A 292 -33.96 -7.14 23.11
N ILE A 293 -34.28 -6.48 24.23
CA ILE A 293 -35.40 -5.55 24.34
C ILE A 293 -35.16 -4.31 23.46
N ALA A 294 -33.97 -3.72 23.51
CA ALA A 294 -33.60 -2.58 22.67
C ALA A 294 -33.58 -2.93 21.18
N ARG A 295 -33.14 -4.14 20.83
CA ARG A 295 -33.17 -4.63 19.45
C ARG A 295 -34.60 -4.89 18.98
N LYS A 296 -35.46 -5.45 19.83
CA LYS A 296 -36.88 -5.62 19.54
C LYS A 296 -37.59 -4.28 19.36
N SER A 297 -37.33 -3.29 20.21
CA SER A 297 -37.91 -1.95 20.06
C SER A 297 -37.42 -1.24 18.80
N LEU A 298 -36.15 -1.40 18.43
CA LEU A 298 -35.62 -0.87 17.16
C LEU A 298 -36.27 -1.59 15.96
N LEU A 299 -36.38 -2.91 16.01
CA LEU A 299 -37.08 -3.67 14.98
C LEU A 299 -38.57 -3.31 14.90
N GLU A 300 -39.24 -3.03 16.02
CA GLU A 300 -40.62 -2.53 16.04
C GLU A 300 -40.71 -1.14 15.43
N LEU A 301 -39.78 -0.23 15.72
CA LEU A 301 -39.70 1.10 15.11
C LEU A 301 -39.45 1.04 13.61
N VAL A 302 -38.59 0.12 13.15
CA VAL A 302 -38.30 -0.09 11.73
C VAL A 302 -39.44 -0.83 11.02
N ALA A 303 -40.10 -1.77 11.70
CA ALA A 303 -41.28 -2.48 11.20
C ALA A 303 -42.51 -1.56 11.13
N ARG A 304 -42.56 -0.52 11.97
CA ARG A 304 -43.48 0.60 11.84
C ARG A 304 -43.08 1.41 10.61
N LYS A 305 -43.46 0.92 9.43
CA LYS A 305 -43.41 1.68 8.17
C LYS A 305 -43.92 3.09 8.46
N PRO A 306 -43.17 4.16 8.11
CA PRO A 306 -43.69 5.51 8.21
C PRO A 306 -44.86 5.63 7.22
N GLN A 307 -46.09 5.42 7.70
CA GLN A 307 -47.27 5.91 7.01
C GLN A 307 -47.25 7.43 7.15
N PRO A 308 -47.26 8.19 6.04
CA PRO A 308 -47.46 9.64 6.11
C PRO A 308 -48.91 9.88 6.53
N THR A 309 -49.16 9.96 7.83
CA THR A 309 -50.45 10.37 8.37
C THR A 309 -50.59 11.88 8.18
N ILE A 310 -51.14 12.28 7.03
CA ILE A 310 -51.67 13.63 6.85
C ILE A 310 -53.00 13.67 7.62
N ALA A 311 -52.94 14.08 8.88
CA ALA A 311 -54.10 14.57 9.62
C ALA A 311 -53.95 16.09 9.77
N PRO A 312 -54.97 16.90 9.44
CA PRO A 312 -54.86 18.36 9.50
C PRO A 312 -55.08 18.79 10.95
N ALA A 313 -54.00 19.04 11.67
CA ALA A 313 -54.05 19.81 12.90
C ALA A 313 -53.56 21.23 12.59
N ALA A 314 -54.48 22.17 12.68
CA ALA A 314 -54.19 23.59 12.64
C ALA A 314 -53.21 23.93 13.77
N SER A 315 -52.02 24.43 13.43
CA SER A 315 -51.28 25.42 14.22
C SER A 315 -49.99 25.85 13.50
N THR A 316 -49.97 27.13 13.11
CA THR A 316 -48.80 28.03 13.08
C THR A 316 -47.48 27.56 12.44
N SER A 317 -47.30 27.95 11.17
CA SER A 317 -46.13 28.72 10.68
C SER A 317 -44.70 28.26 11.02
N THR A 318 -44.40 26.95 10.98
CA THR A 318 -43.00 26.45 11.01
C THR A 318 -42.64 25.48 9.87
N GLY A 319 -43.58 25.15 8.99
CA GLY A 319 -43.38 24.17 7.91
C GLY A 319 -42.44 24.59 6.78
N THR A 320 -42.18 25.88 6.58
CA THR A 320 -41.30 26.37 5.50
C THR A 320 -39.81 26.21 5.82
N ARG A 321 -39.42 26.36 7.09
CA ARG A 321 -38.02 26.29 7.53
C ARG A 321 -37.44 24.88 7.43
N ASN A 322 -38.27 23.86 7.63
CA ASN A 322 -37.86 22.46 7.52
C ASN A 322 -37.77 21.98 6.06
N LEU A 323 -38.50 22.59 5.13
CA LEU A 323 -38.40 22.28 3.71
C LEU A 323 -37.15 22.94 3.10
N GLU A 324 -36.83 24.16 3.51
CA GLU A 324 -35.59 24.83 3.12
C GLU A 324 -34.35 24.08 3.61
N SER A 325 -34.36 23.57 4.85
CA SER A 325 -33.25 22.74 5.37
C SER A 325 -33.14 21.39 4.67
N LEU A 326 -34.27 20.76 4.31
CA LEU A 326 -34.23 19.51 3.54
C LEU A 326 -33.70 19.74 2.12
N LEU A 327 -34.09 20.86 1.49
CA LEU A 327 -33.57 21.27 0.19
C LEU A 327 -32.08 21.58 0.24
N SER A 328 -31.58 22.27 1.28
CA SER A 328 -30.14 22.53 1.42
C SER A 328 -29.35 21.23 1.59
N ILE A 329 -29.84 20.30 2.41
CA ILE A 329 -29.22 18.97 2.59
C ILE A 329 -29.24 18.18 1.27
N ALA A 330 -30.33 18.22 0.51
CA ALA A 330 -30.41 17.55 -0.80
C ALA A 330 -29.41 18.14 -1.81
N HIS A 331 -29.18 19.46 -1.80
CA HIS A 331 -28.15 20.10 -2.63
C HIS A 331 -26.74 19.71 -2.20
N GLU A 332 -26.48 19.63 -0.90
CA GLU A 332 -25.20 19.14 -0.37
C GLU A 332 -24.94 17.68 -0.74
N GLN A 333 -25.94 16.81 -0.58
CA GLN A 333 -25.86 15.41 -1.00
C GLN A 333 -25.58 15.27 -2.49
N LYS A 334 -26.23 16.08 -3.34
CA LYS A 334 -25.94 16.12 -4.77
C LYS A 334 -24.51 16.56 -5.05
N GLY A 335 -24.00 17.56 -4.31
CA GLY A 335 -22.60 17.97 -4.36
C GLY A 335 -21.63 16.85 -3.99
N LEU A 336 -21.90 16.13 -2.90
CA LEU A 336 -21.11 14.99 -2.44
C LEU A 336 -21.14 13.82 -3.42
N ILE A 337 -22.30 13.51 -4.02
CA ILE A 337 -22.43 12.47 -5.04
C ILE A 337 -21.61 12.84 -6.28
N ASN A 338 -21.68 14.10 -6.72
CA ASN A 338 -20.88 14.58 -7.85
C ASN A 338 -19.38 14.48 -7.55
N LEU A 339 -18.94 14.93 -6.37
CA LEU A 339 -17.55 14.84 -5.93
C LEU A 339 -17.09 13.39 -5.82
N LYS A 340 -17.90 12.50 -5.24
CA LYS A 340 -17.63 11.06 -5.18
C LYS A 340 -17.47 10.47 -6.57
N SER A 341 -18.35 10.82 -7.51
CA SER A 341 -18.26 10.35 -8.89
C SER A 341 -16.97 10.84 -9.57
N TYR A 342 -16.61 12.12 -9.38
CA TYR A 342 -15.40 12.72 -9.92
C TYR A 342 -14.13 12.07 -9.35
N LEU A 343 -14.05 11.93 -8.02
CA LEU A 343 -12.93 11.23 -7.37
C LEU A 343 -12.82 9.78 -7.86
N ASN A 344 -13.94 9.07 -7.98
CA ASN A 344 -13.93 7.71 -8.49
C ASN A 344 -13.42 7.66 -9.95
N THR A 345 -13.78 8.62 -10.80
CA THR A 345 -13.22 8.68 -12.17
C THR A 345 -11.71 8.93 -12.18
N ILE A 346 -11.20 9.81 -11.30
CA ILE A 346 -9.76 10.07 -11.18
C ILE A 346 -9.03 8.84 -10.66
N ILE A 347 -9.53 8.22 -9.59
CA ILE A 347 -8.91 7.02 -9.00
C ILE A 347 -8.88 5.89 -10.03
N ASN A 348 -9.98 5.66 -10.75
CA ASN A 348 -10.01 4.63 -11.80
C ASN A 348 -9.06 4.97 -12.96
N LYS A 349 -8.89 6.24 -13.31
CA LYS A 349 -7.93 6.66 -14.33
C LYS A 349 -6.50 6.39 -13.85
N GLN A 350 -6.14 6.78 -12.63
CA GLN A 350 -4.83 6.53 -12.03
C GLN A 350 -4.53 5.04 -11.86
N LEU A 351 -5.54 4.24 -11.49
CA LEU A 351 -5.40 2.79 -11.39
C LEU A 351 -5.14 2.16 -12.76
N LYS A 352 -5.80 2.63 -13.82
CA LYS A 352 -5.55 2.18 -15.20
C LYS A 352 -4.16 2.56 -15.68
N GLU A 353 -3.75 3.81 -15.44
CA GLU A 353 -2.41 4.29 -15.82
C GLU A 353 -1.32 3.49 -15.08
N SER A 354 -1.46 3.27 -13.77
CA SER A 354 -0.48 2.49 -13.00
C SER A 354 -0.46 1.01 -13.38
N THR A 355 -1.61 0.40 -13.68
CA THR A 355 -1.64 -0.99 -14.16
C THR A 355 -1.01 -1.15 -15.54
N GLN A 356 -1.19 -0.20 -16.46
CA GLN A 356 -0.51 -0.18 -17.77
C GLN A 356 1.01 -0.04 -17.62
N ILE A 357 1.46 0.87 -16.76
CA ILE A 357 2.90 1.04 -16.48
C ILE A 357 3.50 -0.24 -15.89
N LEU A 358 2.80 -0.90 -14.96
CA LEU A 358 3.25 -2.18 -14.40
C LEU A 358 3.29 -3.31 -15.44
N ASP A 359 2.35 -3.35 -16.38
CA ASP A 359 2.36 -4.34 -17.47
C ASP A 359 3.55 -4.10 -18.41
N HIS A 360 3.81 -2.85 -18.80
CA HIS A 360 5.00 -2.51 -19.61
C HIS A 360 6.31 -2.82 -18.88
N LEU A 361 6.41 -2.45 -17.59
CA LEU A 361 7.58 -2.82 -16.78
C LEU A 361 7.73 -4.34 -16.68
N ALA A 362 6.63 -5.09 -16.67
CA ALA A 362 6.68 -6.55 -16.59
C ALA A 362 7.18 -7.18 -17.90
N GLU A 363 6.85 -6.56 -19.04
CA GLU A 363 7.38 -6.95 -20.36
C GLU A 363 8.87 -6.64 -20.51
N GLU A 364 9.34 -5.52 -19.94
CA GLU A 364 10.75 -5.11 -19.96
C GLU A 364 11.61 -5.83 -18.90
N SER A 365 10.98 -6.41 -17.89
CA SER A 365 11.64 -7.05 -16.75
C SER A 365 12.23 -8.41 -17.10
N HIS A 366 13.53 -8.57 -16.86
CA HIS A 366 14.18 -9.89 -16.89
C HIS A 366 14.02 -10.67 -15.57
N LEU A 367 13.55 -10.02 -14.50
CA LEU A 367 13.40 -10.64 -13.17
C LEU A 367 12.18 -11.56 -13.08
N LEU A 368 11.07 -11.17 -13.71
CA LEU A 368 9.84 -11.98 -13.68
C LEU A 368 9.99 -13.29 -14.48
N PRO A 369 10.64 -13.32 -15.65
CA PRO A 369 10.92 -14.57 -16.36
C PRO A 369 11.95 -15.46 -15.66
N SER A 370 12.96 -14.88 -14.99
CA SER A 370 13.98 -15.66 -14.29
C SER A 370 13.44 -16.30 -13.01
N TYR A 371 12.46 -15.67 -12.36
CA TYR A 371 11.83 -16.18 -11.13
C TYR A 371 10.30 -16.19 -11.21
N PRO A 372 9.72 -17.13 -11.96
CA PRO A 372 8.27 -17.23 -12.10
C PRO A 372 7.64 -17.68 -10.78
N MET A 373 6.64 -16.92 -10.28
CA MET A 373 5.89 -17.31 -9.09
C MET A 373 5.15 -18.65 -9.32
N PRO A 374 5.29 -19.65 -8.43
CA PRO A 374 4.57 -20.91 -8.51
C PRO A 374 3.06 -20.66 -8.49
N GLY A 375 2.37 -21.09 -9.56
CA GLY A 375 0.92 -20.91 -9.73
C GLY A 375 0.48 -19.65 -10.46
N ALA A 376 1.38 -18.70 -10.75
CA ALA A 376 1.04 -17.48 -11.51
C ALA A 376 1.10 -17.66 -13.04
N SER A 377 1.80 -18.69 -13.54
CA SER A 377 2.01 -18.88 -14.98
C SER A 377 1.77 -20.32 -15.44
N ARG A 378 0.51 -20.60 -15.79
CA ARG A 378 0.17 -21.50 -16.90
C ARG A 378 -0.98 -20.89 -17.71
N ARG A 379 -0.75 -19.69 -18.24
CA ARG A 379 -1.48 -19.14 -19.39
C ARG A 379 -0.53 -18.91 -20.58
N LYS A 380 0.29 -19.92 -20.90
CA LYS A 380 0.68 -20.14 -22.30
C LYS A 380 -0.47 -20.91 -22.94
N LEU A 381 -1.53 -20.19 -23.29
CA LEU A 381 -2.51 -20.67 -24.26
C LEU A 381 -2.03 -20.19 -25.62
N GLY A 382 -2.05 -21.12 -26.58
CA GLY A 382 -1.61 -20.88 -27.96
C GLY A 382 -2.41 -19.78 -28.67
N PRO A 383 -1.97 -19.41 -29.88
CA PRO A 383 -2.54 -18.29 -30.60
C PRO A 383 -3.95 -18.68 -31.06
N GLY A 384 -4.99 -18.07 -30.49
CA GLY A 384 -6.34 -18.15 -31.08
C GLY A 384 -7.56 -18.19 -30.16
N PHE A 385 -7.47 -17.99 -28.83
CA PHE A 385 -8.69 -18.11 -27.98
C PHE A 385 -8.88 -17.03 -26.89
N ASP A 386 -8.07 -15.98 -26.83
CA ASP A 386 -8.10 -15.04 -25.68
C ASP A 386 -9.05 -13.83 -25.84
N ASP A 387 -9.85 -13.77 -26.91
CA ASP A 387 -10.68 -12.58 -27.19
C ASP A 387 -12.09 -12.61 -26.54
N LEU A 388 -12.40 -13.64 -25.74
CA LEU A 388 -13.74 -13.81 -25.15
C LEU A 388 -13.77 -14.07 -23.64
N ARG A 389 -12.62 -14.11 -22.95
CA ARG A 389 -12.62 -14.31 -21.49
C ARG A 389 -12.53 -12.94 -20.80
N GLY A 390 -13.71 -12.45 -20.48
CA GLY A 390 -13.98 -11.08 -20.06
C GLY A 390 -13.03 -10.52 -19.01
N THR A 391 -12.90 -9.19 -19.11
CA THR A 391 -12.35 -8.27 -18.12
C THR A 391 -13.00 -8.49 -16.75
N SER A 392 -12.58 -9.53 -16.03
CA SER A 392 -12.99 -9.75 -14.65
C SER A 392 -12.39 -8.64 -13.81
N ALA A 393 -13.20 -8.05 -12.93
CA ALA A 393 -12.80 -6.97 -12.04
C ALA A 393 -11.58 -7.33 -11.15
N GLU A 394 -11.21 -8.61 -11.07
CA GLU A 394 -10.06 -9.11 -10.32
C GLU A 394 -8.70 -8.76 -10.95
N ASP A 395 -8.61 -8.61 -12.28
CA ASP A 395 -7.36 -8.24 -12.99
C ASP A 395 -6.99 -6.75 -12.83
N ARG A 396 -7.89 -5.94 -12.25
CA ARG A 396 -7.65 -4.52 -11.95
C ARG A 396 -7.00 -4.27 -10.60
N ASN A 397 -6.86 -5.28 -9.77
CA ASN A 397 -6.24 -5.08 -8.47
C ASN A 397 -4.73 -4.92 -8.66
N LEU A 398 -4.22 -3.70 -8.53
CA LEU A 398 -2.78 -3.41 -8.57
C LEU A 398 -1.98 -4.37 -7.67
N THR A 399 -2.57 -4.76 -6.54
CA THR A 399 -2.01 -5.70 -5.57
C THR A 399 -1.78 -7.10 -6.16
N THR A 400 -2.63 -7.60 -7.06
CA THR A 400 -2.41 -8.91 -7.70
C THR A 400 -1.28 -8.85 -8.72
N LYS A 401 -1.13 -7.72 -9.42
CA LYS A 401 -0.04 -7.50 -10.39
C LYS A 401 1.32 -7.27 -9.74
N VAL A 402 1.37 -6.68 -8.54
CA VAL A 402 2.63 -6.42 -7.82
C VAL A 402 3.15 -7.68 -7.10
N LYS A 403 2.29 -8.63 -6.71
CA LYS A 403 2.70 -9.87 -6.03
C LYS A 403 3.81 -10.66 -6.74
N PRO A 404 3.74 -10.92 -8.07
CA PRO A 404 4.83 -11.55 -8.82
C PRO A 404 6.17 -10.82 -8.70
N TRP A 405 6.16 -9.48 -8.65
CA TRP A 405 7.38 -8.68 -8.50
C TRP A 405 8.02 -8.84 -7.13
N VAL A 406 7.21 -8.84 -6.07
CA VAL A 406 7.72 -9.05 -4.71
C VAL A 406 8.36 -10.43 -4.61
N TYR A 407 7.68 -11.45 -5.11
CA TYR A 407 8.24 -12.81 -5.13
C TYR A 407 9.51 -12.92 -5.97
N ALA A 408 9.53 -12.34 -7.17
CA ALA A 408 10.71 -12.34 -8.03
C ALA A 408 11.90 -11.60 -7.38
N ALA A 409 11.64 -10.52 -6.66
CA ALA A 409 12.66 -9.79 -5.92
C ALA A 409 13.19 -10.61 -4.73
N ASP A 410 12.32 -11.24 -3.96
CA ASP A 410 12.70 -12.08 -2.82
C ASP A 410 13.49 -13.31 -3.26
N SER A 411 13.04 -13.98 -4.32
CA SER A 411 13.74 -15.13 -4.91
C SER A 411 15.07 -14.74 -5.54
N ALA A 412 15.15 -13.60 -6.25
CA ALA A 412 16.42 -13.09 -6.74
C ALA A 412 17.39 -12.78 -5.58
N LYS A 413 16.90 -12.18 -4.50
CA LYS A 413 17.70 -11.93 -3.30
C LYS A 413 18.24 -13.24 -2.71
N ILE A 414 17.38 -14.24 -2.53
CA ILE A 414 17.79 -15.55 -2.00
C ILE A 414 18.83 -16.19 -2.92
N ALA A 415 18.61 -16.20 -4.24
CA ALA A 415 19.55 -16.75 -5.20
C ALA A 415 20.91 -16.03 -5.19
N THR A 416 20.93 -14.70 -5.02
CA THR A 416 22.20 -13.97 -4.86
C THR A 416 22.92 -14.30 -3.56
N LEU A 417 22.18 -14.49 -2.47
CA LEU A 417 22.77 -14.90 -1.19
C LEU A 417 23.33 -16.31 -1.28
N GLU A 418 22.60 -17.23 -1.89
CA GLU A 418 23.04 -18.61 -2.13
C GLU A 418 24.29 -18.67 -3.00
N ALA A 419 24.35 -17.89 -4.09
CA ALA A 419 25.54 -17.80 -4.94
C ALA A 419 26.75 -17.22 -4.19
N VAL A 420 26.54 -16.24 -3.30
CA VAL A 420 27.61 -15.70 -2.45
C VAL A 420 28.08 -16.75 -1.45
N THR A 421 27.17 -17.49 -0.81
CA THR A 421 27.55 -18.56 0.11
C THR A 421 28.29 -19.69 -0.59
N GLU A 422 27.84 -20.10 -1.78
CA GLU A 422 28.52 -21.11 -2.61
C GLU A 422 29.94 -20.65 -2.95
N LYS A 423 30.13 -19.38 -3.32
CA LYS A 423 31.47 -18.83 -3.60
C LYS A 423 32.37 -18.72 -2.37
N ILE A 424 31.79 -18.46 -1.19
CA ILE A 424 32.53 -18.46 0.08
C ILE A 424 32.95 -19.89 0.44
N GLU A 425 32.06 -20.87 0.28
CA GLU A 425 32.35 -22.29 0.50
C GLU A 425 33.42 -22.79 -0.48
N GLU A 426 33.31 -22.48 -1.78
CA GLU A 426 34.35 -22.77 -2.78
C GLU A 426 35.70 -22.13 -2.38
N GLY A 427 35.68 -20.87 -1.92
CA GLY A 427 36.86 -20.17 -1.45
C GLY A 427 37.49 -20.81 -0.21
N GLN A 428 36.67 -21.29 0.73
CA GLN A 428 37.13 -22.01 1.91
C GLN A 428 37.76 -23.34 1.54
N VAL A 429 37.14 -24.11 0.64
CA VAL A 429 37.69 -25.37 0.14
C VAL A 429 39.01 -25.13 -0.62
N ALA A 430 39.10 -24.07 -1.42
CA ALA A 430 40.34 -23.66 -2.09
C ALA A 430 41.43 -23.25 -1.07
N LEU A 431 41.05 -22.58 0.02
CA LEU A 431 41.99 -22.23 1.09
C LEU A 431 42.47 -23.47 1.84
N GLU A 432 41.57 -24.36 2.24
CA GLU A 432 41.93 -25.63 2.90
C GLU A 432 42.83 -26.49 2.04
N THR A 433 42.54 -26.58 0.73
CA THR A 433 43.42 -27.31 -0.21
C THR A 433 44.78 -26.62 -0.31
N SER A 434 44.84 -25.29 -0.39
CA SER A 434 46.13 -24.58 -0.39
C SER A 434 46.92 -24.79 0.91
N VAL A 435 46.27 -24.77 2.07
CA VAL A 435 46.90 -25.04 3.38
C VAL A 435 47.42 -26.46 3.46
N ARG A 436 46.65 -27.46 3.01
CA ARG A 436 47.11 -28.85 2.92
C ARG A 436 48.33 -28.97 2.01
N THR A 437 48.31 -28.35 0.82
CA THR A 437 49.48 -28.37 -0.07
C THR A 437 50.70 -27.68 0.53
N LEU A 438 50.53 -26.60 1.31
CA LEU A 438 51.63 -25.95 2.02
C LEU A 438 52.20 -26.83 3.13
N GLN A 439 51.34 -27.52 3.88
CA GLN A 439 51.77 -28.50 4.89
C GLN A 439 52.54 -29.66 4.26
N GLU A 440 52.10 -30.17 3.11
CA GLU A 440 52.84 -31.18 2.34
C GLU A 440 54.21 -30.67 1.88
N ILE A 441 54.29 -29.43 1.40
CA ILE A 441 55.56 -28.78 1.01
C ILE A 441 56.48 -28.61 2.23
N ASP A 442 55.95 -28.21 3.39
CA ASP A 442 56.73 -28.03 4.63
C ASP A 442 57.30 -29.37 5.15
N GLN A 443 56.51 -30.45 5.03
CA GLN A 443 56.96 -31.83 5.28
C GLN A 443 58.08 -32.25 4.31
N LEU A 444 57.96 -31.95 3.02
CA LEU A 444 59.00 -32.24 2.01
C LEU A 444 60.29 -31.43 2.23
N LEU A 445 60.18 -30.21 2.78
CA LEU A 445 61.31 -29.37 3.17
C LEU A 445 61.98 -29.82 4.48
N GLY A 446 61.49 -30.88 5.11
CA GLY A 446 62.05 -31.44 6.35
C GLY A 446 61.72 -30.63 7.60
N ARG A 447 60.76 -29.70 7.50
CA ARG A 447 60.21 -28.95 8.63
C ARG A 447 59.00 -29.72 9.15
N ALA A 448 59.26 -30.89 9.74
CA ALA A 448 58.17 -31.64 10.37
C ALA A 448 57.56 -30.78 11.50
N PRO A 449 56.22 -30.76 11.65
CA PRO A 449 55.62 -30.22 12.87
C PRO A 449 56.14 -31.08 14.02
N GLN A 450 56.98 -30.49 14.86
CA GLN A 450 57.40 -31.10 16.09
C GLN A 450 56.12 -31.32 16.91
N GLU A 451 55.69 -32.58 17.03
CA GLU A 451 54.74 -33.00 18.06
C GLU A 451 55.38 -32.66 19.40
N THR A 452 55.12 -31.45 19.90
CA THR A 452 55.35 -31.14 21.30
C THR A 452 54.23 -31.77 22.09
N GLU A 453 54.38 -33.05 22.39
CA GLU A 453 53.90 -33.59 23.65
C GLU A 453 54.59 -32.81 24.78
N ALA A 454 53.91 -31.81 25.31
CA ALA A 454 54.24 -31.19 26.57
C ALA A 454 52.93 -30.96 27.33
N GLU A 455 52.59 -31.93 28.17
CA GLU A 455 51.79 -31.66 29.37
C GLU A 455 52.41 -30.49 30.13
N GLY A 456 51.62 -29.45 30.40
CA GLY A 456 51.89 -28.49 31.47
C GLY A 456 51.76 -27.01 31.10
N THR A 457 50.51 -26.53 31.19
CA THR A 457 50.13 -25.19 31.72
C THR A 457 50.45 -23.90 30.93
N GLU A 458 49.42 -23.05 30.87
CA GLU A 458 49.37 -21.61 30.54
C GLU A 458 49.27 -21.26 29.03
N GLU A 459 48.04 -21.17 28.51
CA GLU A 459 47.19 -19.96 28.43
C GLU A 459 47.53 -19.03 27.26
N MET A 460 46.72 -19.22 26.22
CA MET A 460 46.42 -18.36 25.08
C MET A 460 46.57 -16.85 25.36
N ALA A 461 47.49 -16.19 24.65
CA ALA A 461 47.48 -14.74 24.55
C ALA A 461 48.22 -14.25 23.30
N GLU A 462 47.84 -14.68 22.09
CA GLU A 462 48.48 -14.11 20.88
C GLU A 462 47.61 -14.07 19.60
N ASP A 463 46.29 -14.22 19.71
CA ASP A 463 45.37 -14.16 18.56
C ASP A 463 44.61 -12.82 18.39
N ASP A 464 45.06 -11.75 19.06
CA ASP A 464 44.33 -10.46 19.10
C ASP A 464 45.13 -9.27 18.56
N MET A 465 45.89 -9.48 17.47
CA MET A 465 46.68 -8.41 16.82
C MET A 465 45.91 -7.62 15.75
N TRP A 466 44.71 -8.06 15.36
CA TRP A 466 43.97 -7.48 14.22
C TRP A 466 42.76 -6.60 14.59
N LEU A 467 42.51 -6.32 15.88
CA LEU A 467 41.37 -5.48 16.31
C LEU A 467 41.75 -4.09 16.84
N ALA A 468 43.03 -3.68 16.77
CA ALA A 468 43.49 -2.40 17.34
C ALA A 468 43.44 -1.19 16.39
N GLU A 469 42.95 -1.32 15.16
CA GLU A 469 42.92 -0.23 14.17
C GLU A 469 41.50 0.31 13.99
N THR A 470 40.92 0.92 15.02
CA THR A 470 39.84 1.94 14.89
C THR A 470 39.50 2.52 16.26
N ARG A 471 40.40 3.37 16.81
CA ARG A 471 40.09 4.51 17.69
C ARG A 471 41.38 5.16 18.20
N SER A 472 41.93 6.11 17.45
CA SER A 472 42.52 7.29 18.09
C SER A 472 42.43 8.51 17.17
N GLY A 473 41.51 9.40 17.51
CA GLY A 473 41.52 10.77 17.05
C GLY A 473 42.37 11.62 18.00
N GLN A 474 43.20 12.48 17.41
CA GLN A 474 43.87 13.65 17.97
C GLN A 474 44.87 13.43 19.13
N THR A 475 46.17 13.61 18.85
CA THR A 475 46.92 14.86 19.15
C THR A 475 48.37 14.69 18.71
N GLY A 476 49.00 15.79 18.29
CA GLY A 476 50.21 15.76 17.47
C GLY A 476 51.50 15.34 18.17
N ALA A 477 52.41 14.80 17.38
CA ALA A 477 53.85 14.98 17.57
C ALA A 477 54.57 14.70 16.24
N ALA A 478 55.21 15.73 15.70
CA ALA A 478 56.12 15.61 14.58
C ALA A 478 57.30 14.69 14.94
N ARG A 479 57.56 13.66 14.13
CA ARG A 479 58.89 13.05 14.05
C ARG A 479 59.29 12.85 12.59
N LYS A 480 60.26 13.68 12.19
CA LYS A 480 61.05 13.59 10.97
C LYS A 480 62.05 12.45 11.13
N HIS A 481 62.09 11.51 10.19
CA HIS A 481 63.32 10.82 9.77
C HIS A 481 63.17 10.55 8.26
N ALA A 482 63.69 11.44 7.42
CA ALA A 482 65.07 11.43 6.92
C ALA A 482 65.32 10.19 6.04
N ARG A 483 65.23 10.46 4.73
CA ARG A 483 65.65 9.62 3.61
C ARG A 483 67.13 9.27 3.75
N THR A 484 67.46 7.99 3.62
CA THR A 484 68.77 7.54 3.12
C THR A 484 68.51 6.61 1.95
N ALA A 485 68.61 7.17 0.75
CA ALA A 485 68.68 6.42 -0.48
C ALA A 485 70.14 6.02 -0.73
N SER A 486 70.38 4.73 -0.93
CA SER A 486 71.52 4.26 -1.72
C SER A 486 71.12 3.03 -2.52
N LYS A 487 71.26 3.20 -3.85
CA LYS A 487 71.09 2.28 -4.98
C LYS A 487 71.56 0.84 -4.77
N VAL A 488 71.00 -0.02 -5.64
CA VAL A 488 71.45 -1.34 -6.19
C VAL A 488 70.30 -2.34 -5.95
N ASP A 489 69.69 -3.04 -6.90
CA ASP A 489 69.89 -3.23 -8.34
C ASP A 489 68.52 -3.40 -9.01
N ARG A 490 68.43 -3.06 -10.30
CA ARG A 490 67.24 -3.29 -11.10
C ARG A 490 67.22 -4.76 -11.54
N ASP A 491 66.37 -5.55 -10.91
CA ASP A 491 65.75 -6.68 -11.59
C ASP A 491 64.24 -6.51 -11.52
N THR A 492 63.60 -6.81 -12.64
CA THR A 492 62.22 -6.56 -12.98
C THR A 492 61.26 -7.31 -12.05
N ASP A 493 60.75 -6.62 -11.03
CA ASP A 493 59.58 -7.10 -10.28
C ASP A 493 58.33 -6.98 -11.16
N LEU A 494 57.91 -8.15 -11.67
CA LEU A 494 56.70 -8.43 -12.45
C LEU A 494 55.39 -7.99 -11.77
N TRP A 495 55.46 -7.51 -10.53
CA TRP A 495 54.33 -7.09 -9.70
C TRP A 495 54.12 -5.58 -9.67
N SER A 496 55.04 -4.77 -10.23
CA SER A 496 54.91 -3.31 -10.31
C SER A 496 53.81 -2.82 -11.27
N PHE A 497 53.19 -3.72 -12.03
CA PHE A 497 52.04 -3.44 -12.89
C PHE A 497 50.69 -3.52 -12.16
N LEU A 498 50.66 -4.05 -10.93
CA LEU A 498 49.43 -4.25 -10.15
C LEU A 498 49.15 -3.10 -9.14
N ASP A 499 49.86 -1.98 -9.23
CA ASP A 499 49.45 -0.77 -8.53
C ASP A 499 48.43 -0.01 -9.39
N GLY A 500 47.15 -0.18 -9.02
CA GLY A 500 45.95 0.28 -9.72
C GLY A 500 45.78 1.80 -9.86
N ASN A 501 46.71 2.46 -10.54
CA ASN A 501 46.55 3.84 -11.01
C ASN A 501 46.25 3.86 -12.52
N LEU A 502 45.05 3.43 -12.88
CA LEU A 502 44.46 3.73 -14.18
C LEU A 502 43.69 5.06 -14.08
N GLY A 503 44.27 6.12 -14.67
CA GLY A 503 43.49 7.25 -15.17
C GLY A 503 43.83 8.63 -14.61
N LEU A 504 45.00 9.17 -14.96
CA LEU A 504 45.15 10.62 -15.18
C LEU A 504 46.01 10.85 -16.42
N LEU A 505 45.32 11.04 -17.55
CA LEU A 505 45.88 11.61 -18.76
C LEU A 505 46.49 12.97 -18.41
N LYS A 506 47.81 13.08 -18.46
CA LYS A 506 48.46 14.40 -18.54
C LYS A 506 48.16 14.98 -19.91
N ALA A 507 47.28 15.97 -19.95
CA ALA A 507 47.18 16.88 -21.07
C ALA A 507 48.49 17.68 -21.16
N SER A 508 49.08 17.67 -22.34
CA SER A 508 50.18 18.52 -22.75
C SER A 508 49.70 19.96 -22.91
N GLU A 509 50.31 20.88 -22.17
CA GLU A 509 50.66 22.24 -22.60
C GLU A 509 51.91 22.70 -21.86
#